data_AF-A0A933ZG67-F1
#
_entry.id   AF-A0A933ZG67-F1
#
_cell.length_a   1.000
_cell.length_b   1.000
_cell.length_c   1.000
_cell.angle_alpha   90.00
_cell.angle_beta   90.00
_cell.angle_gamma   90.00
#
_symmetry.space_group_name_H-M   'P 1'
#
loop_
_entity.id
_entity.type
_entity.pdbx_description
1 polymer ?
#
loop_
_entity_poly.entity_id
_entity_poly.type
_entity_poly.pdbx_seq_one_letter_code
_entity_poly.pdbx_strand_id
1 'polypeptide(L)'
;MRGRKMSNAPRPKQGPSCFASGVGAVASLAAAAALLTGCGTTGEETALPPQHPKDAGQDVAAADAKKDGNGSCVPLTCGAIGAECGSTPDGCGSVLECGSCKPNVVCGGGGPNQCGSTPCTPKTCAGLPNACGVMSDGCAETIDCGSCTAPKTCGGGGVANTCGCAAPSCASLGASCGTPSDACGNTVSCGTCTAPQTCGGGGQPYKCGCKPQGCGNKCGSVGDGCGGTLSCSCSGGKQCIGGTCCAPSCSGASCGDSDGCGGACDGDCPWSQTCGSDHQCHCGPSPDFKSVGGQCKASCGQFLSHQGWSNDGGGCCPGFCAAGVQGSSLNETWDCVSCCESVPGFNACQ
;
A
#
# COMPACT_ATOMS: atom_id res chain seq x y z
N MET A 1 -13.98 -59.72 -1.59
CA MET A 1 -14.35 -59.81 -3.02
C MET A 1 -13.84 -58.57 -3.72
N ARG A 2 -13.03 -58.76 -4.78
CA ARG A 2 -12.84 -57.96 -6.02
C ARG A 2 -12.59 -56.44 -5.85
N GLY A 3 -11.56 -55.82 -6.44
CA GLY A 3 -10.59 -56.27 -7.43
C GLY A 3 -9.76 -55.07 -7.90
N ARG A 4 -8.48 -55.30 -8.16
CA ARG A 4 -7.49 -54.34 -8.68
C ARG A 4 -7.82 -53.96 -10.13
N LYS A 5 -7.52 -52.72 -10.53
CA LYS A 5 -7.10 -52.40 -11.91
C LYS A 5 -5.84 -51.55 -11.85
N MET A 6 -4.71 -52.21 -12.15
CA MET A 6 -3.47 -51.57 -12.57
C MET A 6 -3.56 -51.35 -14.08
N SER A 7 -3.37 -50.13 -14.55
CA SER A 7 -3.27 -49.82 -15.97
C SER A 7 -1.79 -49.70 -16.36
N ASN A 8 -1.44 -50.56 -17.32
CA ASN A 8 -0.16 -50.65 -18.02
C ASN A 8 0.13 -49.35 -18.80
N ALA A 9 1.35 -48.83 -18.71
CA ALA A 9 1.89 -47.82 -19.62
C ALA A 9 3.21 -48.34 -20.22
N PRO A 10 3.45 -48.18 -21.54
CA PRO A 10 4.65 -48.70 -22.20
C PRO A 10 5.88 -47.78 -22.03
N ARG A 11 7.05 -48.41 -22.03
CA ARG A 11 8.41 -47.85 -21.89
C ARG A 11 8.78 -46.86 -23.00
N PRO A 12 9.56 -45.80 -22.71
CA PRO A 12 10.43 -45.18 -23.70
C PRO A 12 11.80 -45.88 -23.77
N LYS A 13 12.30 -46.04 -25.00
CA LYS A 13 13.57 -46.67 -25.35
C LYS A 13 14.76 -45.78 -24.97
N GLN A 14 15.85 -46.44 -24.56
CA GLN A 14 17.14 -45.88 -24.20
C GLN A 14 17.96 -45.46 -25.44
N GLY A 15 18.77 -44.41 -25.29
CA GLY A 15 19.87 -43.96 -26.15
C GLY A 15 20.79 -43.03 -25.32
N PRO A 16 22.09 -42.89 -25.66
CA PRO A 16 23.16 -43.47 -24.85
C PRO A 16 23.73 -42.58 -23.73
N SER A 17 24.17 -43.29 -22.71
CA SER A 17 24.90 -42.90 -21.51
C SER A 17 26.30 -42.35 -21.77
N CYS A 18 26.64 -41.22 -21.14
CA CYS A 18 28.01 -40.88 -20.74
C CYS A 18 28.12 -40.98 -19.22
N PHE A 19 28.85 -42.01 -18.77
CA PHE A 19 29.29 -42.22 -17.40
C PHE A 19 30.45 -41.26 -17.08
N ALA A 20 30.42 -40.66 -15.90
CA ALA A 20 31.63 -40.34 -15.14
C ALA A 20 31.34 -40.40 -13.64
N SER A 21 31.81 -41.47 -13.00
CA SER A 21 32.14 -41.51 -11.56
C SER A 21 33.23 -40.47 -11.29
N GLY A 22 33.45 -39.88 -10.12
CA GLY A 22 33.04 -40.12 -8.74
C GLY A 22 34.03 -39.32 -7.85
N VAL A 23 33.78 -39.24 -6.54
CA VAL A 23 34.61 -38.67 -5.45
C VAL A 23 34.98 -37.17 -5.60
N GLY A 24 34.81 -36.28 -4.62
CA GLY A 24 34.94 -36.40 -3.17
C GLY A 24 36.04 -35.41 -2.72
N ALA A 25 35.69 -34.54 -1.77
CA ALA A 25 36.58 -33.81 -0.86
C ALA A 25 37.08 -32.38 -1.22
N VAL A 26 36.70 -31.46 -0.31
CA VAL A 26 37.45 -30.41 0.42
C VAL A 26 38.23 -29.30 -0.32
N ALA A 27 37.74 -28.09 -0.09
CA ALA A 27 38.43 -26.84 0.27
C ALA A 27 39.95 -26.74 0.02
N SER A 28 40.28 -25.92 -0.98
CA SER A 28 41.16 -24.74 -0.92
C SER A 28 42.50 -24.84 -0.17
N LEU A 29 43.63 -24.85 -0.91
CA LEU A 29 44.75 -23.92 -0.71
C LEU A 29 45.79 -23.99 -1.87
N ALA A 30 46.28 -22.80 -2.25
CA ALA A 30 47.61 -22.49 -2.82
C ALA A 30 47.96 -22.80 -4.30
N ALA A 31 47.95 -21.70 -5.08
CA ALA A 31 49.08 -21.07 -5.79
C ALA A 31 49.67 -21.62 -7.12
N ALA A 32 49.95 -20.61 -7.98
CA ALA A 32 50.85 -20.53 -9.15
C ALA A 32 50.36 -21.17 -10.48
N ALA A 33 49.93 -20.40 -11.49
CA ALA A 33 50.64 -19.46 -12.38
C ALA A 33 51.38 -20.13 -13.56
N ALA A 34 50.85 -19.93 -14.78
CA ALA A 34 51.53 -19.81 -16.11
C ALA A 34 50.47 -20.08 -17.20
N LEU A 35 49.95 -19.05 -17.88
CA LEU A 35 50.45 -18.40 -19.11
C LEU A 35 50.05 -19.12 -20.42
N LEU A 36 49.47 -18.29 -21.31
CA LEU A 36 49.54 -18.27 -22.78
C LEU A 36 48.39 -18.88 -23.62
N THR A 37 47.64 -17.94 -24.19
CA THR A 37 47.27 -17.80 -25.63
C THR A 37 46.38 -18.85 -26.30
N GLY A 38 45.23 -18.36 -26.76
CA GLY A 38 44.97 -18.33 -28.21
C GLY A 38 43.58 -18.79 -28.66
N CYS A 39 43.00 -17.97 -29.55
CA CYS A 39 41.78 -18.15 -30.35
C CYS A 39 40.45 -17.94 -29.59
N GLY A 40 39.64 -16.90 -29.83
CA GLY A 40 39.40 -16.20 -31.09
C GLY A 40 38.20 -16.81 -31.81
N THR A 41 37.14 -16.01 -31.95
CA THR A 41 35.90 -16.16 -32.75
C THR A 41 34.76 -17.03 -32.19
N THR A 42 33.80 -16.35 -31.57
CA THR A 42 32.36 -16.52 -31.85
C THR A 42 31.80 -15.10 -31.86
N GLY A 43 31.61 -14.47 -33.02
CA GLY A 43 30.53 -14.83 -33.92
C GLY A 43 29.33 -14.02 -33.48
N GLU A 44 29.13 -12.86 -34.12
CA GLU A 44 27.85 -12.16 -34.10
C GLU A 44 26.77 -13.15 -34.52
N GLU A 45 26.03 -13.70 -33.54
CA GLU A 45 24.70 -14.21 -33.82
C GLU A 45 23.84 -12.97 -34.13
N THR A 46 23.85 -12.58 -35.39
CA THR A 46 22.62 -12.07 -36.01
C THR A 46 21.54 -13.09 -35.69
N ALA A 47 20.73 -12.78 -34.68
CA ALA A 47 19.52 -13.49 -34.36
C ALA A 47 18.66 -13.50 -35.63
N LEU A 48 18.71 -14.61 -36.37
CA LEU A 48 17.63 -14.94 -37.29
C LEU A 48 16.35 -15.04 -36.44
N PRO A 49 15.25 -14.41 -36.84
CA PRO A 49 13.98 -14.66 -36.19
C PRO A 49 13.65 -16.15 -36.28
N PRO A 50 12.96 -16.73 -35.28
CA PRO A 50 12.65 -18.15 -35.24
C PRO A 50 11.94 -18.55 -36.52
N GLN A 51 12.55 -19.45 -37.29
CA GLN A 51 11.88 -20.02 -38.45
C GLN A 51 10.80 -20.96 -37.93
N HIS A 52 9.55 -20.51 -38.02
CA HIS A 52 8.40 -21.36 -37.87
C HIS A 52 8.49 -22.50 -38.90
N PRO A 53 8.40 -23.77 -38.48
CA PRO A 53 8.39 -24.89 -39.41
C PRO A 53 7.21 -24.73 -40.37
N LYS A 54 7.50 -24.98 -41.65
CA LYS A 54 6.55 -24.93 -42.77
C LYS A 54 5.57 -26.08 -42.62
N ASP A 55 4.53 -25.88 -41.83
CA ASP A 55 3.36 -26.76 -41.83
C ASP A 55 2.48 -26.42 -43.03
N ALA A 56 2.09 -27.46 -43.77
CA ALA A 56 1.28 -27.37 -44.98
C ALA A 56 -0.14 -26.91 -44.64
N GLY A 57 -0.34 -25.59 -44.69
CA GLY A 57 -1.59 -24.90 -44.42
C GLY A 57 -1.33 -23.40 -44.42
N GLN A 58 -0.80 -22.87 -45.52
CA GLN A 58 -0.62 -21.42 -45.68
C GLN A 58 -1.89 -20.83 -46.28
N ASP A 59 -2.93 -20.72 -45.47
CA ASP A 59 -3.80 -19.57 -45.58
C ASP A 59 -2.92 -18.34 -45.37
N VAL A 60 -2.81 -17.51 -46.41
CA VAL A 60 -2.21 -16.17 -46.35
C VAL A 60 -3.02 -15.33 -45.37
N ALA A 61 -2.76 -15.57 -44.09
CA ALA A 61 -3.44 -14.89 -43.03
C ALA A 61 -2.86 -13.47 -42.96
N ALA A 62 -3.71 -12.50 -42.67
CA ALA A 62 -3.33 -11.08 -42.58
C ALA A 62 -2.38 -10.76 -41.40
N ALA A 63 -1.74 -11.77 -40.80
CA ALA A 63 -0.81 -11.63 -39.69
C ALA A 63 0.68 -11.77 -40.09
N ASP A 64 1.00 -12.19 -41.31
CA ASP A 64 2.39 -12.22 -41.80
C ASP A 64 2.79 -10.95 -42.57
N ALA A 65 2.05 -9.87 -42.37
CA ALA A 65 2.39 -8.59 -42.98
C ALA A 65 3.71 -8.08 -42.41
N LYS A 66 4.75 -8.16 -43.24
CA LYS A 66 6.08 -7.68 -42.90
C LYS A 66 5.96 -6.21 -42.51
N LYS A 67 6.37 -5.86 -41.29
CA LYS A 67 6.55 -4.46 -40.90
C LYS A 67 7.88 -3.95 -41.47
N ASP A 68 7.92 -2.71 -41.94
CA ASP A 68 9.19 -2.06 -42.28
C ASP A 68 9.96 -1.68 -41.00
N GLY A 69 11.18 -1.17 -41.14
CA GLY A 69 11.99 -0.72 -40.01
C GLY A 69 11.38 0.42 -39.19
N ASN A 70 10.23 0.96 -39.61
CA ASN A 70 9.51 2.05 -38.96
C ASN A 70 8.12 1.61 -38.44
N GLY A 71 7.81 0.30 -38.44
CA GLY A 71 6.55 -0.25 -37.93
C GLY A 71 5.35 -0.08 -38.88
N SER A 72 5.55 0.42 -40.09
CA SER A 72 4.53 0.51 -41.14
C SER A 72 4.31 -0.86 -41.78
N CYS A 73 3.07 -1.11 -42.21
CA CYS A 73 2.72 -2.36 -42.86
C CYS A 73 3.22 -2.37 -44.31
N VAL A 74 3.97 -3.41 -44.70
CA VAL A 74 4.42 -3.59 -46.09
C VAL A 74 3.46 -4.58 -46.77
N PRO A 75 2.67 -4.14 -47.76
CA PRO A 75 1.72 -5.00 -48.45
C PRO A 75 2.45 -6.08 -49.25
N LEU A 76 1.91 -7.29 -49.22
CA LEU A 76 2.39 -8.40 -50.03
C LEU A 76 2.07 -8.16 -51.52
N THR A 77 2.71 -8.94 -52.40
CA THR A 77 2.41 -8.94 -53.84
C THR A 77 1.98 -10.35 -54.25
N CYS A 78 1.19 -10.48 -55.31
CA CYS A 78 0.75 -11.79 -55.82
C CYS A 78 1.89 -12.79 -56.01
N GLY A 79 3.03 -12.33 -56.54
CA GLY A 79 4.22 -13.18 -56.71
C GLY A 79 4.88 -13.59 -55.40
N ALA A 80 4.86 -12.73 -54.38
CA ALA A 80 5.45 -13.03 -53.07
C ALA A 80 4.67 -14.10 -52.29
N ILE A 81 3.37 -14.23 -52.54
CA ILE A 81 2.49 -15.23 -51.92
C ILE A 81 2.16 -16.41 -52.85
N GLY A 82 2.72 -16.43 -54.07
CA GLY A 82 2.46 -17.48 -55.06
C GLY A 82 1.02 -17.54 -55.56
N ALA A 83 0.29 -16.43 -55.53
CA ALA A 83 -1.06 -16.31 -56.08
C ALA A 83 -0.99 -16.09 -57.60
N GLU A 84 -1.65 -16.97 -58.35
CA GLU A 84 -1.69 -16.98 -59.83
C GLU A 84 -3.01 -16.47 -60.41
N CYS A 85 -4.08 -16.50 -59.63
CA CYS A 85 -5.37 -15.93 -59.99
C CYS A 85 -6.20 -15.52 -58.75
N GLY A 86 -7.24 -14.70 -58.99
CA GLY A 86 -8.24 -14.31 -57.98
C GLY A 86 -7.78 -13.22 -57.00
N SER A 87 -8.64 -12.93 -56.04
CA SER A 87 -8.45 -11.91 -55.01
C SER A 87 -7.90 -12.51 -53.72
N THR A 88 -7.01 -11.80 -53.04
CA THR A 88 -6.37 -12.29 -51.82
C THR A 88 -5.89 -11.13 -50.94
N PRO A 89 -5.96 -11.21 -49.60
CA PRO A 89 -5.53 -10.10 -48.73
C PRO A 89 -4.04 -9.79 -48.88
N ASP A 90 -3.68 -8.51 -48.88
CA ASP A 90 -2.28 -8.04 -48.92
C ASP A 90 -1.56 -8.14 -47.57
N GLY A 91 -2.29 -8.53 -46.51
CA GLY A 91 -1.85 -8.54 -45.12
C GLY A 91 -1.90 -7.19 -44.41
N CYS A 92 -2.10 -6.10 -45.13
CA CYS A 92 -2.17 -4.73 -44.61
C CYS A 92 -3.58 -4.14 -44.62
N GLY A 93 -4.59 -4.95 -44.93
CA GLY A 93 -6.00 -4.58 -44.93
C GLY A 93 -6.55 -4.20 -46.30
N SER A 94 -5.76 -4.35 -47.37
CA SER A 94 -6.23 -4.23 -48.75
C SER A 94 -6.32 -5.60 -49.42
N VAL A 95 -6.93 -5.64 -50.60
CA VAL A 95 -7.05 -6.85 -51.42
C VAL A 95 -6.15 -6.72 -52.65
N LEU A 96 -5.41 -7.79 -52.95
CA LEU A 96 -4.61 -7.97 -54.15
C LEU A 96 -5.41 -8.72 -55.21
N GLU A 97 -5.34 -8.24 -56.45
CA GLU A 97 -5.98 -8.85 -57.61
C GLU A 97 -4.92 -9.58 -58.46
N CYS A 98 -4.90 -10.91 -58.40
CA CYS A 98 -3.79 -11.73 -58.92
C CYS A 98 -4.04 -12.32 -60.30
N GLY A 99 -4.83 -11.67 -61.14
CA GLY A 99 -5.09 -12.08 -62.52
C GLY A 99 -6.08 -13.23 -62.64
N SER A 100 -6.14 -13.82 -63.83
CA SER A 100 -7.15 -14.84 -64.18
C SER A 100 -6.47 -16.09 -64.74
N CYS A 101 -7.02 -17.25 -64.40
CA CYS A 101 -6.50 -18.52 -64.87
C CYS A 101 -6.83 -18.71 -66.38
N LYS A 102 -6.09 -19.59 -67.07
CA LYS A 102 -6.33 -19.93 -68.49
C LYS A 102 -7.70 -20.60 -68.68
N PRO A 103 -8.25 -20.67 -69.91
CA PRO A 103 -9.48 -21.40 -70.17
C PRO A 103 -9.40 -22.85 -69.68
N ASN A 104 -10.49 -23.36 -69.10
CA ASN A 104 -10.65 -24.73 -68.55
C ASN A 104 -9.95 -25.03 -67.22
N VAL A 105 -9.43 -24.01 -66.51
CA VAL A 105 -8.99 -24.15 -65.12
C VAL A 105 -9.70 -23.12 -64.24
N VAL A 106 -9.92 -23.48 -62.98
CA VAL A 106 -10.62 -22.68 -61.99
C VAL A 106 -9.62 -22.16 -60.96
N CYS A 107 -9.78 -20.91 -60.55
CA CYS A 107 -8.99 -20.31 -59.47
C CYS A 107 -9.34 -20.98 -58.14
N GLY A 108 -8.34 -21.46 -57.42
CA GLY A 108 -8.54 -22.32 -56.25
C GLY A 108 -8.44 -23.81 -56.57
N GLY A 109 -8.48 -24.20 -57.84
CA GLY A 109 -8.48 -25.61 -58.24
C GLY A 109 -7.13 -26.31 -58.09
N GLY A 110 -6.05 -25.55 -57.93
CA GLY A 110 -4.69 -26.05 -57.64
C GLY A 110 -4.28 -25.87 -56.16
N GLY A 111 -5.14 -25.27 -55.35
CA GLY A 111 -4.81 -24.70 -54.04
C GLY A 111 -5.24 -23.22 -53.97
N PRO A 112 -5.21 -22.58 -52.79
CA PRO A 112 -5.67 -21.20 -52.62
C PRO A 112 -5.01 -20.25 -53.63
N ASN A 113 -5.82 -19.51 -54.39
CA ASN A 113 -5.36 -18.57 -55.42
C ASN A 113 -4.45 -19.19 -56.50
N GLN A 114 -4.49 -20.52 -56.71
CA GLN A 114 -3.74 -21.22 -57.76
C GLN A 114 -4.68 -21.81 -58.83
N CYS A 115 -4.22 -21.83 -60.07
CA CYS A 115 -4.99 -22.37 -61.18
C CYS A 115 -5.03 -23.91 -61.12
N GLY A 116 -6.21 -24.54 -61.19
CA GLY A 116 -6.26 -25.99 -61.36
C GLY A 116 -7.61 -26.51 -61.84
N SER A 117 -7.69 -27.82 -62.07
CA SER A 117 -8.88 -28.45 -62.69
C SER A 117 -9.92 -28.92 -61.67
N THR A 118 -9.61 -28.89 -60.38
CA THR A 118 -10.52 -29.33 -59.32
C THR A 118 -11.52 -28.23 -58.98
N PRO A 119 -12.83 -28.51 -58.90
CA PRO A 119 -13.80 -27.54 -58.40
C PRO A 119 -13.44 -27.12 -56.97
N CYS A 120 -13.29 -25.81 -56.75
CA CYS A 120 -13.00 -25.26 -55.43
C CYS A 120 -14.30 -24.98 -54.67
N THR A 121 -14.37 -25.37 -53.40
CA THR A 121 -15.51 -25.04 -52.53
C THR A 121 -15.08 -23.92 -51.58
N PRO A 122 -15.63 -22.69 -51.73
CA PRO A 122 -15.19 -21.55 -50.95
C PRO A 122 -15.62 -21.67 -49.49
N LYS A 123 -14.73 -21.26 -48.59
CA LYS A 123 -15.07 -21.08 -47.17
C LYS A 123 -16.02 -19.90 -47.03
N THR A 124 -16.89 -19.96 -46.03
CA THR A 124 -17.76 -18.85 -45.65
C THR A 124 -17.57 -18.54 -44.17
N CYS A 125 -17.85 -17.31 -43.75
CA CYS A 125 -17.76 -16.92 -42.35
C CYS A 125 -18.66 -17.77 -41.43
N ALA A 126 -19.76 -18.32 -41.95
CA ALA A 126 -20.62 -19.23 -41.20
C ALA A 126 -19.94 -20.56 -40.84
N GLY A 127 -18.96 -21.00 -41.64
CA GLY A 127 -18.17 -22.19 -41.38
C GLY A 127 -16.95 -21.97 -40.49
N LEU A 128 -16.64 -20.72 -40.11
CA LEU A 128 -15.44 -20.34 -39.37
C LEU A 128 -15.81 -19.61 -38.07
N PRO A 129 -15.98 -20.35 -36.94
CA PRO A 129 -16.35 -19.72 -35.68
C PRO A 129 -15.25 -18.78 -35.18
N ASN A 130 -15.66 -17.57 -34.75
CA ASN A 130 -14.77 -16.48 -34.30
C ASN A 130 -13.86 -15.88 -35.39
N ALA A 131 -14.09 -16.17 -36.67
CA ALA A 131 -13.40 -15.51 -37.76
C ALA A 131 -13.68 -14.00 -37.79
N CYS A 132 -12.69 -13.22 -38.20
CA CYS A 132 -12.78 -11.77 -38.34
C CYS A 132 -11.84 -11.27 -39.43
N GLY A 133 -12.11 -10.04 -39.90
CA GLY A 133 -11.32 -9.38 -40.93
C GLY A 133 -11.49 -10.00 -42.31
N VAL A 134 -10.73 -9.44 -43.26
CA VAL A 134 -10.68 -9.89 -44.66
C VAL A 134 -9.67 -11.03 -44.79
N MET A 135 -10.12 -12.16 -45.32
CA MET A 135 -9.29 -13.34 -45.55
C MET A 135 -9.63 -14.02 -46.88
N SER A 136 -8.74 -14.86 -47.40
CA SER A 136 -9.06 -15.68 -48.59
C SER A 136 -10.13 -16.71 -48.27
N ASP A 137 -11.08 -16.92 -49.19
CA ASP A 137 -12.05 -18.02 -49.14
C ASP A 137 -11.41 -19.40 -49.38
N GLY A 138 -10.11 -19.43 -49.67
CA GLY A 138 -9.35 -20.63 -50.04
C GLY A 138 -9.47 -21.00 -51.52
N CYS A 139 -10.14 -20.16 -52.32
CA CYS A 139 -10.39 -20.34 -53.73
C CYS A 139 -9.93 -19.12 -54.54
N ALA A 140 -10.86 -18.21 -54.88
CA ALA A 140 -10.67 -17.14 -55.85
C ALA A 140 -11.02 -15.77 -55.30
N GLU A 141 -11.67 -15.71 -54.13
CA GLU A 141 -12.27 -14.50 -53.59
C GLU A 141 -11.82 -14.28 -52.15
N THR A 142 -12.09 -13.08 -51.64
CA THR A 142 -11.93 -12.79 -50.21
C THR A 142 -13.27 -12.76 -49.51
N ILE A 143 -13.31 -13.25 -48.28
CA ILE A 143 -14.45 -13.12 -47.36
C ILE A 143 -14.10 -12.10 -46.26
N ASP A 144 -15.06 -11.26 -45.90
CA ASP A 144 -14.98 -10.37 -44.74
C ASP A 144 -15.89 -10.89 -43.63
N CYS A 145 -15.30 -11.37 -42.54
CA CYS A 145 -16.04 -11.88 -41.39
C CYS A 145 -16.32 -10.82 -40.31
N GLY A 146 -16.10 -9.55 -40.63
CA GLY A 146 -16.42 -8.42 -39.78
C GLY A 146 -15.41 -8.20 -38.65
N SER A 147 -15.82 -7.46 -37.63
CA SER A 147 -14.98 -7.06 -36.50
C SER A 147 -15.33 -7.82 -35.22
N CYS A 148 -14.37 -7.88 -34.30
CA CYS A 148 -14.55 -8.51 -33.01
C CYS A 148 -15.24 -7.58 -32.00
N THR A 149 -16.08 -8.15 -31.14
CA THR A 149 -16.62 -7.43 -29.99
C THR A 149 -15.52 -7.14 -28.98
N ALA A 150 -15.40 -5.87 -28.57
CA ALA A 150 -14.47 -5.46 -27.52
C ALA A 150 -14.66 -6.30 -26.24
N PRO A 151 -13.58 -6.68 -25.53
CA PRO A 151 -12.20 -6.23 -25.72
C PRO A 151 -11.36 -7.02 -26.73
N LYS A 152 -11.96 -7.99 -27.43
CA LYS A 152 -11.22 -8.82 -28.40
C LYS A 152 -10.87 -7.99 -29.64
N THR A 153 -9.71 -8.29 -30.22
CA THR A 153 -9.27 -7.72 -31.50
C THR A 153 -8.99 -8.85 -32.48
N CYS A 154 -9.09 -8.56 -33.77
CA CYS A 154 -8.81 -9.56 -34.79
C CYS A 154 -7.32 -9.88 -34.81
N GLY A 155 -6.95 -11.14 -34.59
CA GLY A 155 -5.54 -11.51 -34.39
C GLY A 155 -5.04 -11.29 -32.95
N GLY A 156 -5.86 -10.71 -32.07
CA GLY A 156 -5.44 -10.29 -30.73
C GLY A 156 -4.95 -11.43 -29.84
N GLY A 157 -5.39 -12.67 -30.07
CA GLY A 157 -4.96 -13.85 -29.31
C GLY A 157 -3.69 -14.53 -29.84
N GLY A 158 -2.99 -13.93 -30.81
CA GLY A 158 -1.83 -14.52 -31.49
C GLY A 158 -2.19 -15.47 -32.62
N VAL A 159 -3.48 -15.69 -32.89
CA VAL A 159 -3.99 -16.45 -34.05
C VAL A 159 -4.63 -15.48 -35.03
N ALA A 160 -4.09 -15.42 -36.24
CA ALA A 160 -4.55 -14.55 -37.31
C ALA A 160 -6.03 -14.77 -37.64
N ASN A 161 -6.71 -13.70 -38.10
CA ASN A 161 -8.11 -13.74 -38.56
C ASN A 161 -9.11 -14.37 -37.56
N THR A 162 -8.74 -14.44 -36.28
CA THR A 162 -9.56 -14.99 -35.20
C THR A 162 -9.71 -13.96 -34.10
N CYS A 163 -10.92 -13.78 -33.58
CA CYS A 163 -11.19 -12.92 -32.46
C CYS A 163 -10.57 -13.46 -31.18
N GLY A 164 -9.50 -12.81 -30.72
CA GLY A 164 -8.79 -13.15 -29.50
C GLY A 164 -8.38 -11.91 -28.74
N CYS A 165 -7.80 -12.12 -27.56
CA CYS A 165 -7.24 -11.05 -26.76
C CYS A 165 -5.97 -11.57 -26.10
N ALA A 166 -4.87 -10.85 -26.26
CA ALA A 166 -3.61 -11.15 -25.63
C ALA A 166 -3.64 -10.52 -24.24
N ALA A 167 -3.82 -11.37 -23.22
CA ALA A 167 -3.71 -10.95 -21.84
C ALA A 167 -2.27 -10.41 -21.59
N PRO A 168 -2.11 -9.16 -21.14
CA PRO A 168 -0.81 -8.64 -20.77
C PRO A 168 -0.30 -9.39 -19.53
N SER A 169 1.00 -9.68 -19.54
CA SER A 169 1.70 -10.24 -18.39
C SER A 169 1.80 -9.21 -17.24
N CYS A 170 2.03 -9.69 -16.02
CA CYS A 170 2.33 -8.83 -14.87
C CYS A 170 3.52 -7.88 -15.14
N ALA A 171 4.54 -8.36 -15.85
CA ALA A 171 5.70 -7.55 -16.21
C ALA A 171 5.33 -6.40 -17.16
N SER A 172 4.52 -6.67 -18.20
CA SER A 172 4.04 -5.63 -19.12
C SER A 172 3.08 -4.63 -18.45
N LEU A 173 2.35 -5.05 -17.41
CA LEU A 173 1.52 -4.15 -16.59
C LEU A 173 2.33 -3.40 -15.53
N GLY A 174 3.61 -3.73 -15.34
CA GLY A 174 4.43 -3.20 -14.24
C GLY A 174 3.91 -3.59 -12.85
N ALA A 175 3.10 -4.65 -12.77
CA ALA A 175 2.48 -5.16 -11.55
C ALA A 175 3.38 -6.21 -10.90
N SER A 176 3.62 -6.06 -9.60
CA SER A 176 4.41 -7.00 -8.79
C SER A 176 3.58 -7.69 -7.70
N CYS A 177 2.28 -7.39 -7.60
CA CYS A 177 1.36 -8.01 -6.66
C CYS A 177 -0.10 -7.83 -7.10
N GLY A 178 -0.99 -8.60 -6.48
CA GLY A 178 -2.43 -8.46 -6.64
C GLY A 178 -2.96 -9.10 -7.93
N THR A 179 -4.19 -8.73 -8.30
CA THR A 179 -4.92 -9.31 -9.44
C THR A 179 -5.42 -8.24 -10.41
N PRO A 180 -4.52 -7.51 -11.12
CA PRO A 180 -4.96 -6.55 -12.13
C PRO A 180 -5.77 -7.21 -13.23
N SER A 181 -6.63 -6.41 -13.88
CA SER A 181 -7.36 -6.84 -15.07
C SER A 181 -6.39 -7.15 -16.22
N ASP A 182 -6.68 -8.21 -16.97
CA ASP A 182 -5.97 -8.53 -18.21
C ASP A 182 -6.50 -7.76 -19.42
N ALA A 183 -7.46 -6.83 -19.21
CA ALA A 183 -8.19 -6.12 -20.25
C ALA A 183 -8.96 -7.02 -21.25
N CYS A 184 -8.91 -8.35 -21.10
CA CYS A 184 -9.60 -9.36 -21.90
C CYS A 184 -10.86 -9.91 -21.21
N GLY A 185 -11.18 -9.38 -20.02
CA GLY A 185 -12.33 -9.78 -19.21
C GLY A 185 -11.99 -10.70 -18.04
N ASN A 186 -10.71 -11.02 -17.82
CA ASN A 186 -10.23 -11.76 -16.66
C ASN A 186 -9.25 -10.91 -15.82
N THR A 187 -8.62 -11.56 -14.86
CA THR A 187 -7.55 -10.96 -14.04
C THR A 187 -6.30 -11.82 -14.10
N VAL A 188 -5.14 -11.19 -13.95
CA VAL A 188 -3.84 -11.87 -13.89
C VAL A 188 -3.29 -11.77 -12.47
N SER A 189 -2.87 -12.90 -11.89
CA SER A 189 -2.32 -12.93 -10.53
C SER A 189 -0.81 -12.63 -10.56
N CYS A 190 -0.41 -11.51 -9.96
CA CYS A 190 0.96 -10.99 -9.97
C CYS A 190 1.72 -11.22 -8.66
N GLY A 191 1.24 -12.13 -7.81
CA GLY A 191 1.88 -12.50 -6.56
C GLY A 191 1.39 -11.69 -5.34
N THR A 192 2.09 -11.88 -4.22
CA THR A 192 1.77 -11.25 -2.93
C THR A 192 2.98 -10.49 -2.38
N CYS A 193 2.70 -9.50 -1.53
CA CYS A 193 3.76 -8.75 -0.84
C CYS A 193 4.12 -9.40 0.48
N THR A 194 5.40 -9.29 0.86
CA THR A 194 5.87 -9.65 2.19
C THR A 194 5.60 -8.51 3.17
N ALA A 195 5.08 -8.85 4.35
CA ALA A 195 4.88 -7.87 5.42
C ALA A 195 6.21 -7.18 5.78
N PRO A 196 6.20 -5.87 6.09
CA PRO A 196 5.04 -5.00 6.30
C PRO A 196 4.45 -4.38 5.03
N GLN A 197 4.98 -4.71 3.85
CA GLN A 197 4.49 -4.16 2.58
C GLN A 197 3.11 -4.72 2.25
N THR A 198 2.24 -3.87 1.71
CA THR A 198 0.93 -4.27 1.19
C THR A 198 0.83 -3.92 -0.28
N CYS A 199 -0.03 -4.63 -1.01
CA CYS A 199 -0.19 -4.37 -2.44
C CYS A 199 -0.91 -3.02 -2.64
N GLY A 200 -0.22 -2.06 -3.26
CA GLY A 200 -0.70 -0.68 -3.35
C GLY A 200 -0.37 0.20 -2.15
N GLY A 201 0.23 -0.36 -1.09
CA GLY A 201 0.44 0.34 0.19
C GLY A 201 1.35 1.57 0.11
N GLY A 202 2.22 1.64 -0.89
CA GLY A 202 3.10 2.78 -1.16
C GLY A 202 2.48 3.88 -2.05
N GLY A 203 1.19 3.78 -2.38
CA GLY A 203 0.49 4.74 -3.26
C GLY A 203 0.58 4.45 -4.76
N GLN A 204 1.26 3.36 -5.16
CA GLN A 204 1.32 2.89 -6.54
C GLN A 204 0.50 1.60 -6.70
N PRO A 205 -0.54 1.57 -7.54
CA PRO A 205 -1.37 0.38 -7.75
C PRO A 205 -0.52 -0.83 -8.17
N TYR A 206 -0.88 -2.01 -7.66
CA TYR A 206 -0.27 -3.29 -8.01
C TYR A 206 1.25 -3.40 -7.76
N LYS A 207 1.82 -2.48 -6.99
CA LYS A 207 3.21 -2.54 -6.52
C LYS A 207 3.26 -2.75 -5.03
N CYS A 208 4.21 -3.57 -4.57
CA CYS A 208 4.46 -3.71 -3.15
C CYS A 208 5.03 -2.41 -2.60
N GLY A 209 4.37 -1.88 -1.58
CA GLY A 209 4.76 -0.64 -0.94
C GLY A 209 4.21 -0.59 0.49
N CYS A 210 4.82 0.24 1.32
CA CYS A 210 4.29 0.59 2.63
C CYS A 210 4.38 2.10 2.77
N LYS A 211 3.30 2.73 3.22
CA LYS A 211 3.28 4.17 3.53
C LYS A 211 3.61 4.35 5.01
N PRO A 212 4.76 4.94 5.35
CA PRO A 212 5.13 5.19 6.73
C PRO A 212 4.07 6.04 7.44
N GLN A 213 3.73 5.66 8.67
CA GLN A 213 2.88 6.48 9.52
C GLN A 213 3.66 7.70 10.02
N GLY A 214 2.96 8.81 10.28
CA GLY A 214 3.55 9.96 10.96
C GLY A 214 3.53 9.82 12.48
N CYS A 215 4.13 10.78 13.17
CA CYS A 215 4.18 10.81 14.64
C CYS A 215 2.80 10.90 15.31
N GLY A 216 1.81 11.57 14.71
CA GLY A 216 0.48 11.73 15.32
C GLY A 216 0.56 12.28 16.74
N ASN A 217 -0.11 11.62 17.70
CA ASN A 217 -0.04 11.94 19.14
C ASN A 217 1.02 11.09 19.88
N LYS A 218 1.95 10.45 19.16
CA LYS A 218 3.00 9.61 19.77
C LYS A 218 4.27 10.41 20.04
N CYS A 219 5.10 9.89 20.93
CA CYS A 219 6.36 10.50 21.32
C CYS A 219 7.42 9.44 21.68
N GLY A 220 8.68 9.84 21.66
CA GLY A 220 9.83 8.94 21.78
C GLY A 220 10.16 8.25 20.46
N SER A 221 10.87 7.12 20.56
CA SER A 221 11.21 6.27 19.41
C SER A 221 10.05 5.30 19.12
N VAL A 222 9.33 5.54 18.03
CA VAL A 222 8.16 4.73 17.63
C VAL A 222 8.34 4.16 16.23
N GLY A 223 7.86 2.94 16.00
CA GLY A 223 7.89 2.33 14.67
C GLY A 223 6.97 3.07 13.70
N ASP A 224 7.40 3.22 12.45
CA ASP A 224 6.61 3.84 11.37
C ASP A 224 5.59 2.88 10.71
N GLY A 225 5.54 1.63 11.19
CA GLY A 225 4.71 0.56 10.63
C GLY A 225 5.28 -0.10 9.36
N CYS A 226 6.39 0.41 8.82
CA CYS A 226 7.07 -0.05 7.61
C CYS A 226 8.49 -0.59 7.86
N GLY A 227 8.87 -0.75 9.14
CA GLY A 227 10.18 -1.24 9.57
C GLY A 227 11.19 -0.12 9.87
N GLY A 228 10.80 1.13 9.70
CA GLY A 228 11.55 2.31 10.13
C GLY A 228 11.22 2.73 11.56
N THR A 229 12.07 3.61 12.12
CA THR A 229 11.86 4.22 13.43
C THR A 229 11.74 5.73 13.27
N LEU A 230 10.72 6.30 13.91
CA LEU A 230 10.46 7.73 13.99
C LEU A 230 10.86 8.23 15.37
N SER A 231 11.53 9.39 15.40
CA SER A 231 11.78 10.13 16.64
C SER A 231 10.74 11.24 16.77
N CYS A 232 9.76 11.03 17.63
CA CYS A 232 8.62 11.92 17.80
C CYS A 232 8.70 12.71 19.11
N SER A 233 8.30 13.97 19.08
CA SER A 233 8.29 14.85 20.25
C SER A 233 6.92 15.47 20.45
N CYS A 234 6.58 15.75 21.69
CA CYS A 234 5.34 16.41 22.04
C CYS A 234 5.47 17.93 21.88
N SER A 235 4.46 18.56 21.28
CA SER A 235 4.38 20.01 21.11
C SER A 235 3.39 20.63 22.11
N GLY A 236 3.59 21.90 22.47
CA GLY A 236 2.65 22.66 23.30
C GLY A 236 2.64 22.26 24.78
N GLY A 237 3.82 21.99 25.36
CA GLY A 237 3.96 21.67 26.80
C GLY A 237 3.45 20.29 27.22
N LYS A 238 3.01 19.46 26.26
CA LYS A 238 2.55 18.09 26.52
C LYS A 238 3.72 17.19 26.96
N GLN A 239 3.46 16.32 27.92
CA GLN A 239 4.43 15.36 28.42
C GLN A 239 4.35 14.03 27.66
N CYS A 240 5.49 13.38 27.46
CA CYS A 240 5.54 12.07 26.82
C CYS A 240 5.40 10.96 27.86
N ILE A 241 4.26 10.26 27.85
CA ILE A 241 3.96 9.23 28.84
C ILE A 241 3.48 7.98 28.12
N GLY A 242 4.16 6.85 28.36
CA GLY A 242 3.84 5.59 27.67
C GLY A 242 3.88 5.70 26.14
N GLY A 243 4.73 6.56 25.59
CA GLY A 243 4.85 6.79 24.14
C GLY A 243 3.72 7.63 23.52
N THR A 244 2.88 8.27 24.34
CA THR A 244 1.79 9.15 23.89
C THR A 244 1.92 10.53 24.53
N CYS A 245 1.62 11.59 23.78
CA CYS A 245 1.61 12.95 24.30
C CYS A 245 0.36 13.19 25.14
N CYS A 246 0.58 13.51 26.41
CA CYS A 246 -0.43 13.83 27.40
C CYS A 246 -0.45 15.33 27.66
N ALA A 247 -1.64 15.93 27.68
CA ALA A 247 -1.82 17.35 27.98
C ALA A 247 -2.32 17.47 29.43
N PRO A 248 -1.51 17.99 30.36
CA PRO A 248 -1.93 18.12 31.75
C PRO A 248 -3.07 19.13 31.85
N SER A 249 -4.04 18.86 32.73
CA SER A 249 -5.20 19.72 32.93
C SER A 249 -5.55 19.81 34.41
N CYS A 250 -5.51 21.04 34.94
CA CYS A 250 -5.80 21.35 36.34
C CYS A 250 -7.01 22.28 36.52
N SER A 251 -7.81 22.49 35.47
CA SER A 251 -8.99 23.35 35.56
C SER A 251 -10.04 22.76 36.50
N GLY A 252 -10.27 23.42 37.64
CA GLY A 252 -11.24 23.00 38.67
C GLY A 252 -10.74 21.84 39.55
N ALA A 253 -9.46 21.51 39.46
CA ALA A 253 -8.83 20.52 40.33
C ALA A 253 -8.49 21.13 41.69
N SER A 254 -8.54 20.34 42.76
CA SER A 254 -8.03 20.71 44.07
C SER A 254 -6.51 20.52 44.13
N CYS A 255 -5.86 21.16 45.11
CA CYS A 255 -4.43 20.94 45.35
C CYS A 255 -4.14 19.45 45.60
N GLY A 256 -3.19 18.89 44.84
CA GLY A 256 -2.79 17.48 44.93
C GLY A 256 -3.57 16.53 44.02
N ASP A 257 -4.62 17.01 43.34
CA ASP A 257 -5.33 16.21 42.34
C ASP A 257 -4.41 15.88 41.16
N SER A 258 -4.64 14.73 40.53
CA SER A 258 -3.87 14.33 39.35
C SER A 258 -4.16 15.25 38.17
N ASP A 259 -3.11 15.68 37.45
CA ASP A 259 -3.23 16.45 36.20
C ASP A 259 -3.61 15.59 34.98
N GLY A 260 -3.84 14.29 35.19
CA GLY A 260 -4.09 13.29 34.14
C GLY A 260 -2.83 12.79 33.41
N CYS A 261 -1.67 13.36 33.72
CA CYS A 261 -0.37 13.09 33.12
C CYS A 261 0.70 12.72 34.18
N GLY A 262 0.28 12.19 35.32
CA GLY A 262 1.19 11.71 36.37
C GLY A 262 1.86 12.82 37.19
N GLY A 263 1.50 14.08 36.95
CA GLY A 263 1.75 15.20 37.83
C GLY A 263 0.58 15.47 38.77
N ALA A 264 0.74 16.48 39.62
CA ALA A 264 -0.28 16.97 40.53
C ALA A 264 -0.57 18.44 40.28
N CYS A 265 -1.80 18.86 40.58
CA CYS A 265 -2.28 20.20 40.36
C CYS A 265 -2.06 21.11 41.57
N ASP A 266 -1.66 22.35 41.31
CA ASP A 266 -1.64 23.44 42.30
C ASP A 266 -3.01 24.14 42.37
N GLY A 267 -4.04 23.33 42.64
CA GLY A 267 -5.43 23.75 42.66
C GLY A 267 -5.86 24.44 43.95
N ASP A 268 -7.18 24.56 44.12
CA ASP A 268 -7.75 25.19 45.31
C ASP A 268 -7.55 24.32 46.56
N CYS A 269 -7.29 24.99 47.69
CA CYS A 269 -7.26 24.39 49.02
C CYS A 269 -8.46 24.85 49.84
N PRO A 270 -8.84 24.11 50.90
CA PRO A 270 -9.82 24.59 51.87
C PRO A 270 -9.42 25.95 52.43
N TRP A 271 -10.42 26.75 52.84
CA TRP A 271 -10.20 28.07 53.46
C TRP A 271 -9.16 27.96 54.58
N SER A 272 -8.25 28.96 54.66
CA SER A 272 -7.07 29.02 55.55
C SER A 272 -5.82 28.24 55.13
N GLN A 273 -5.82 27.55 53.99
CA GLN A 273 -4.67 26.79 53.51
C GLN A 273 -4.17 27.29 52.14
N THR A 274 -2.89 27.03 51.86
CA THR A 274 -2.24 27.33 50.59
C THR A 274 -1.58 26.06 50.06
N CYS A 275 -1.69 25.82 48.74
CA CYS A 275 -1.04 24.67 48.11
C CYS A 275 0.48 24.85 48.15
N GLY A 276 1.18 23.90 48.76
CA GLY A 276 2.64 23.89 48.85
C GLY A 276 3.29 23.34 47.58
N SER A 277 4.62 23.48 47.52
CA SER A 277 5.43 22.92 46.42
C SER A 277 5.51 21.39 46.42
N ASP A 278 5.03 20.75 47.48
CA ASP A 278 4.79 19.30 47.60
C ASP A 278 3.37 18.90 47.18
N HIS A 279 2.60 19.82 46.59
CA HIS A 279 1.20 19.63 46.16
C HIS A 279 0.27 19.17 47.29
N GLN A 280 0.55 19.59 48.52
CA GLN A 280 -0.31 19.40 49.68
C GLN A 280 -0.80 20.74 50.21
N CYS A 281 -2.01 20.78 50.76
CA CYS A 281 -2.52 21.97 51.41
C CYS A 281 -1.84 22.15 52.77
N HIS A 282 -1.09 23.24 52.89
CA HIS A 282 -0.46 23.64 54.15
C HIS A 282 -1.19 24.82 54.76
N CYS A 283 -1.09 24.97 56.07
CA CYS A 283 -1.59 26.17 56.74
C CYS A 283 -0.92 27.41 56.13
N GLY A 284 -1.69 28.45 55.87
CA GLY A 284 -1.20 29.67 55.21
C GLY A 284 -0.02 30.32 55.96
N PRO A 285 0.70 31.25 55.31
CA PRO A 285 1.85 31.90 55.92
C PRO A 285 1.45 32.75 57.14
N SER A 286 2.31 32.74 58.16
CA SER A 286 2.23 33.73 59.25
C SER A 286 2.59 35.13 58.73
N PRO A 287 1.98 36.20 59.24
CA PRO A 287 1.15 36.28 60.46
C PRO A 287 -0.36 36.07 60.24
N ASP A 288 -0.79 35.69 59.05
CA ASP A 288 -2.21 35.59 58.71
C ASP A 288 -2.86 34.26 59.13
N PHE A 289 -2.07 33.18 59.13
CA PHE A 289 -2.51 31.85 59.56
C PHE A 289 -1.44 31.19 60.45
N LYS A 290 -1.90 30.35 61.39
CA LYS A 290 -1.02 29.57 62.28
C LYS A 290 -1.61 28.21 62.60
N SER A 291 -0.76 27.17 62.62
CA SER A 291 -1.14 25.83 63.08
C SER A 291 -1.17 25.78 64.61
N VAL A 292 -2.33 25.48 65.19
CA VAL A 292 -2.53 25.33 66.64
C VAL A 292 -3.18 23.97 66.88
N GLY A 293 -2.49 23.06 67.57
CA GLY A 293 -3.01 21.71 67.86
C GLY A 293 -3.28 20.86 66.61
N GLY A 294 -2.60 21.13 65.48
CA GLY A 294 -2.82 20.44 64.20
C GLY A 294 -3.95 21.02 63.35
N GLN A 295 -4.63 22.06 63.82
CA GLN A 295 -5.65 22.80 63.05
C GLN A 295 -5.07 24.13 62.57
N CYS A 296 -5.30 24.47 61.30
CA CYS A 296 -4.94 25.78 60.79
C CYS A 296 -5.99 26.80 61.25
N LYS A 297 -5.55 27.81 62.01
CA LYS A 297 -6.40 28.89 62.49
C LYS A 297 -6.04 30.19 61.77
N ALA A 298 -7.06 30.89 61.29
CA ALA A 298 -6.92 32.22 60.70
C ALA A 298 -6.74 33.26 61.80
N SER A 299 -5.98 34.32 61.49
CA SER A 299 -5.96 35.52 62.33
C SER A 299 -7.36 36.15 62.31
N CYS A 300 -7.66 36.92 63.35
CA CYS A 300 -8.91 37.68 63.41
C CYS A 300 -9.15 38.50 62.12
N GLY A 301 -8.13 39.21 61.63
CA GLY A 301 -8.26 40.07 60.46
C GLY A 301 -8.68 39.28 59.21
N GLN A 302 -8.08 38.10 59.00
CA GLN A 302 -8.40 37.22 57.86
C GLN A 302 -9.79 36.57 57.97
N PHE A 303 -10.23 36.26 59.20
CA PHE A 303 -11.57 35.72 59.41
C PHE A 303 -12.65 36.77 59.09
N LEU A 304 -12.47 38.01 59.55
CA LEU A 304 -13.40 39.11 59.27
C LEU A 304 -13.46 39.44 57.78
N SER A 305 -12.30 39.49 57.10
CA SER A 305 -12.25 39.76 55.66
C SER A 305 -12.92 38.66 54.83
N HIS A 306 -12.81 37.38 55.23
CA HIS A 306 -13.52 36.29 54.57
C HIS A 306 -15.05 36.42 54.70
N GLN A 307 -15.56 36.93 55.83
CA GLN A 307 -17.00 37.19 56.01
C GLN A 307 -17.47 38.50 55.34
N GLY A 308 -16.56 39.24 54.70
CA GLY A 308 -16.85 40.52 54.06
C GLY A 308 -17.00 41.68 55.05
N TRP A 309 -16.43 41.57 56.24
CA TRP A 309 -16.49 42.60 57.28
C TRP A 309 -15.22 43.46 57.30
N SER A 310 -15.38 44.78 57.40
CA SER A 310 -14.27 45.73 57.50
C SER A 310 -13.62 45.67 58.87
N ASN A 311 -12.30 45.56 58.90
CA ASN A 311 -11.48 45.66 60.09
C ASN A 311 -11.10 47.13 60.33
N ASP A 312 -12.04 47.96 60.80
CA ASP A 312 -11.82 49.39 61.06
C ASP A 312 -10.94 49.67 62.30
N GLY A 313 -9.84 48.91 62.48
CA GLY A 313 -8.82 49.15 63.50
C GLY A 313 -9.17 48.71 64.92
N GLY A 314 -10.35 48.10 65.14
CA GLY A 314 -10.82 47.68 66.47
C GLY A 314 -10.34 46.31 66.96
N GLY A 315 -9.78 45.47 66.08
CA GLY A 315 -9.48 44.06 66.40
C GLY A 315 -10.73 43.22 66.68
N CYS A 316 -10.62 41.89 66.61
CA CYS A 316 -11.64 41.01 67.17
C CYS A 316 -11.51 41.14 68.68
N CYS A 317 -12.63 41.45 69.33
CA CYS A 317 -12.74 41.78 70.74
C CYS A 317 -12.41 43.25 71.06
N PRO A 318 -13.30 44.20 70.71
CA PRO A 318 -13.38 45.41 71.51
C PRO A 318 -13.97 45.01 72.88
N GLY A 319 -13.10 44.74 73.85
CA GLY A 319 -13.39 45.10 75.24
C GLY A 319 -13.52 44.02 76.33
N PHE A 320 -13.38 42.70 76.11
CA PHE A 320 -13.55 41.73 77.22
C PHE A 320 -12.63 40.48 77.20
N CYS A 321 -11.44 40.54 76.61
CA CYS A 321 -10.37 39.62 77.05
C CYS A 321 -9.86 40.13 78.41
N ALA A 322 -10.27 39.47 79.49
CA ALA A 322 -10.00 39.89 80.87
C ALA A 322 -8.51 40.26 81.09
N ALA A 323 -8.31 41.36 81.81
CA ALA A 323 -7.03 41.92 82.19
C ALA A 323 -6.08 40.83 82.73
N GLY A 324 -4.97 40.59 82.02
CA GLY A 324 -3.96 39.61 82.44
C GLY A 324 -3.00 39.15 81.35
N VAL A 325 -3.28 39.41 80.07
CA VAL A 325 -2.35 39.08 78.97
C VAL A 325 -1.79 40.37 78.38
N GLN A 326 -0.65 40.81 78.91
CA GLN A 326 0.17 41.82 78.24
C GLN A 326 0.85 41.17 77.03
N GLY A 327 0.10 41.02 75.93
CA GLY A 327 0.65 40.69 74.62
C GLY A 327 0.69 41.97 73.78
N SER A 328 1.83 42.63 73.73
CA SER A 328 2.12 43.70 72.78
C SER A 328 2.22 43.12 71.36
N SER A 329 1.09 42.74 70.78
CA SER A 329 0.80 42.67 69.36
C SER A 329 -0.59 42.05 69.22
N LEU A 330 -1.49 42.69 68.47
CA LEU A 330 -2.82 42.16 68.12
C LEU A 330 -2.73 40.96 67.15
N ASN A 331 -1.62 40.21 67.22
CA ASN A 331 -1.19 39.17 66.30
C ASN A 331 -1.14 37.77 66.96
N GLU A 332 -1.59 37.66 68.22
CA GLU A 332 -1.42 36.43 69.02
C GLU A 332 -2.72 35.81 69.56
N THR A 333 -3.89 36.41 69.34
CA THR A 333 -5.18 35.80 69.69
C THR A 333 -5.71 34.97 68.52
N TRP A 334 -5.23 33.74 68.41
CA TRP A 334 -5.60 32.76 67.38
C TRP A 334 -6.91 32.00 67.69
N ASP A 335 -7.69 32.43 68.69
CA ASP A 335 -8.88 31.73 69.17
C ASP A 335 -10.10 32.66 69.36
N CYS A 336 -10.41 33.46 68.34
CA CYS A 336 -11.59 34.34 68.38
C CYS A 336 -12.92 33.57 68.49
N VAL A 337 -13.01 32.33 67.98
CA VAL A 337 -14.23 31.51 68.08
C VAL A 337 -14.51 31.10 69.53
N SER A 338 -13.51 30.57 70.25
CA SER A 338 -13.67 30.30 71.69
C SER A 338 -13.87 31.57 72.50
N CYS A 339 -13.31 32.70 72.06
CA CYS A 339 -13.54 33.99 72.71
C CYS A 339 -14.96 34.55 72.45
N CYS A 340 -15.58 34.30 71.30
CA CYS A 340 -16.95 34.75 70.99
C CYS A 340 -18.02 33.82 71.58
N GLU A 341 -17.83 32.50 71.56
CA GLU A 341 -18.82 31.53 72.09
C GLU A 341 -18.92 31.54 73.62
N SER A 342 -17.88 32.00 74.31
CA SER A 342 -17.84 32.03 75.78
C SER A 342 -18.48 33.29 76.39
N VAL A 343 -18.98 34.23 75.57
CA VAL A 343 -19.55 35.50 76.06
C VAL A 343 -21.08 35.47 75.94
N PRO A 344 -21.82 35.31 77.06
CA PRO A 344 -23.28 35.31 77.04
C PRO A 344 -23.78 36.73 76.69
N GLY A 345 -24.38 36.88 75.50
CA GLY A 345 -25.02 38.11 75.04
C GLY A 345 -24.46 38.75 73.76
N PHE A 346 -23.43 38.17 73.13
CA PHE A 346 -22.90 38.66 71.85
C PHE A 346 -23.81 38.27 70.67
N ASN A 347 -24.84 39.07 70.43
CA ASN A 347 -25.59 39.04 69.18
C ASN A 347 -24.92 39.96 68.16
N ALA A 348 -24.31 39.35 67.15
CA ALA A 348 -23.76 39.96 65.93
C ALA A 348 -22.57 40.93 66.13
N CYS A 349 -21.47 40.63 65.44
CA CYS A 349 -20.47 41.65 65.11
C CYS A 349 -21.17 42.70 64.22
N GLN A 350 -21.31 43.93 64.71
CA GLN A 350 -21.60 45.11 63.90
C GLN A 350 -20.29 45.74 63.44
#